data_AF-A0A661CEK2-F1
#
_entry.id   AF-A0A661CEK2-F1
#
_cell.length_a   1.000
_cell.length_b   1.000
_cell.length_c   1.000
_cell.angle_alpha   90.00
_cell.angle_beta   90.00
_cell.angle_gamma   90.00
#
_symmetry.space_group_name_H-M   'P 1'
#
loop_
_entity.id
_entity.type
_entity.pdbx_description
1 polymer ?
#
loop_
_entity_poly.entity_id
_entity_poly.type
_entity_poly.pdbx_seq_one_letter_code
_entity_poly.pdbx_strand_id
1 'polypeptide(L)'
;MTNLHKTKSLPPTLQEFKITGLFGELAHTISFPPPVVNQASEPDILILVGRNGIGKTTILNMLSNLLVLNFAPFLHIPFTFCQLTFSNGDFLSVKSESQSSKLITFNDWQARFNVESTSSEFDKIEM
;
A
#
# COMPACT_ATOMS: atom_id res chain seq x y z
N MET A 1 15.74 -19.95 -35.00
CA MET A 1 16.17 -20.58 -33.73
C MET A 1 15.51 -19.82 -32.59
N THR A 2 14.60 -20.52 -31.90
CA THR A 2 14.05 -20.32 -30.55
C THR A 2 13.55 -18.93 -30.15
N ASN A 3 12.24 -18.71 -30.38
CA ASN A 3 11.46 -17.70 -29.67
C ASN A 3 11.39 -18.07 -28.18
N LEU A 4 11.94 -17.20 -27.34
CA LEU A 4 11.91 -17.32 -25.89
C LEU A 4 10.47 -17.15 -25.40
N HIS A 5 9.85 -18.23 -24.93
CA HIS A 5 8.56 -18.17 -24.24
C HIS A 5 8.69 -17.24 -23.04
N LYS A 6 8.08 -16.06 -23.11
CA LYS A 6 7.82 -15.21 -21.96
C LYS A 6 6.83 -16.00 -21.09
N THR A 7 7.32 -16.79 -20.14
CA THR A 7 6.47 -17.48 -19.17
C THR A 7 5.67 -16.41 -18.44
N LYS A 8 4.36 -16.41 -18.63
CA LYS A 8 3.43 -15.50 -17.97
C LYS A 8 3.51 -15.80 -16.47
N SER A 9 4.31 -15.04 -15.72
CA SER A 9 4.38 -15.17 -14.27
C SER A 9 3.00 -14.84 -13.69
N LEU A 10 2.62 -15.55 -12.63
CA LEU A 10 1.40 -15.21 -11.89
C LEU A 10 1.49 -13.75 -11.43
N PRO A 11 0.35 -13.02 -11.40
CA PRO A 11 0.35 -11.68 -10.86
C PRO A 11 0.78 -11.72 -9.39
N PRO A 12 1.50 -10.69 -8.91
CA PRO A 12 1.89 -10.62 -7.51
C PRO A 12 0.66 -10.58 -6.60
N THR A 13 0.78 -11.20 -5.43
CA THR A 13 -0.25 -11.19 -4.39
C THR A 13 0.15 -10.28 -3.25
N LEU A 14 -0.81 -9.83 -2.44
CA LEU A 14 -0.50 -9.08 -1.23
C LEU A 14 0.27 -9.97 -0.26
N GLN A 15 1.30 -9.43 0.38
CA GLN A 15 2.09 -10.12 1.38
C GLN A 15 2.00 -9.44 2.74
N GLU A 16 2.14 -8.11 2.77
CA GLU A 16 2.09 -7.35 4.02
C GLU A 16 1.52 -5.95 3.78
N PHE A 17 0.67 -5.49 4.70
CA PHE A 17 0.33 -4.08 4.85
C PHE A 17 0.79 -3.58 6.22
N LYS A 18 1.66 -2.58 6.24
CA LYS A 18 2.20 -1.96 7.45
C LYS A 18 1.77 -0.51 7.53
N ILE A 19 1.44 -0.05 8.73
CA ILE A 19 1.17 1.35 9.04
C ILE A 19 1.74 1.74 10.40
N THR A 20 2.27 2.96 10.50
CA THR A 20 2.86 3.51 11.73
C THR A 20 2.44 4.96 11.95
N GLY A 21 2.37 5.36 13.22
CA GLY A 21 1.95 6.70 13.63
C GLY A 21 0.50 7.03 13.29
N LEU A 22 -0.34 6.02 13.05
CA LEU A 22 -1.76 6.20 12.77
C LEU A 22 -2.42 6.82 14.00
N PHE A 23 -3.09 7.96 13.82
CA PHE A 23 -3.63 8.77 14.91
C PHE A 23 -2.59 9.12 15.99
N GLY A 24 -1.31 9.25 15.60
CA GLY A 24 -0.20 9.67 16.46
C GLY A 24 0.56 8.55 17.15
N GLU A 25 -0.08 7.42 17.47
CA GLU A 25 0.53 6.38 18.30
C GLU A 25 0.30 4.95 17.79
N LEU A 26 -0.68 4.70 16.92
CA LEU A 26 -1.01 3.34 16.48
C LEU A 26 -0.04 2.85 15.41
N ALA A 27 0.37 1.60 15.55
CA ALA A 27 1.13 0.86 14.57
C ALA A 27 0.47 -0.51 14.36
N HIS A 28 0.30 -0.90 13.09
CA HIS A 28 -0.27 -2.17 12.72
C HIS A 28 0.51 -2.79 11.56
N THR A 29 0.65 -4.11 11.62
CA THR A 29 1.13 -4.93 10.51
C THR A 29 0.09 -6.01 10.26
N ILE A 30 -0.37 -6.11 9.02
CA ILE A 30 -1.29 -7.12 8.53
C ILE A 30 -0.53 -8.00 7.56
N SER A 31 -0.30 -9.25 7.92
CA SER A 31 0.30 -10.25 7.04
C SER A 31 -0.79 -10.99 6.27
N PHE A 32 -0.63 -11.09 4.96
CA PHE A 32 -1.52 -11.85 4.08
C PHE A 32 -0.88 -13.21 3.81
N PRO A 33 -1.61 -14.32 4.06
CA PRO A 33 -1.08 -15.65 3.78
C PRO A 33 -0.83 -15.81 2.27
N PRO A 34 0.25 -16.52 1.88
CA PRO A 34 0.49 -16.83 0.48
C PRO A 34 -0.61 -17.78 -0.03
N PRO A 35 -0.99 -17.70 -1.32
CA PRO A 35 -1.96 -18.63 -1.90
C PRO A 35 -1.49 -20.07 -1.73
N VAL A 36 -2.35 -20.93 -1.18
CA VAL A 36 -2.04 -22.37 -1.05
C VAL A 36 -2.24 -23.05 -2.40
N VAL A 37 -1.15 -23.29 -3.14
CA VAL A 37 -1.19 -23.71 -4.56
C VAL A 37 -1.65 -25.17 -4.79
N ASN A 38 -1.84 -26.01 -3.76
CA ASN A 38 -2.02 -27.46 -3.95
C ASN A 38 -3.15 -28.13 -3.16
N GLN A 39 -4.11 -27.38 -2.64
CA GLN A 39 -5.33 -27.94 -2.06
C GLN A 39 -6.52 -27.18 -2.59
N ALA A 40 -7.69 -27.82 -2.67
CA ALA A 40 -8.97 -27.13 -2.87
C ALA A 40 -9.18 -26.22 -1.65
N SER A 41 -8.52 -25.07 -1.68
CA SER A 41 -8.22 -24.24 -0.52
C SER A 41 -9.47 -23.48 -0.15
N GLU A 42 -9.97 -23.76 1.05
CA GLU A 42 -10.92 -22.88 1.72
C GLU A 42 -10.40 -21.43 1.62
N PRO A 43 -11.28 -20.44 1.40
CA PRO A 43 -10.84 -19.05 1.33
C PRO A 43 -10.13 -18.68 2.63
N ASP A 44 -8.92 -18.11 2.53
CA ASP A 44 -8.23 -17.56 3.69
C ASP A 44 -9.01 -16.34 4.20
N ILE A 45 -9.67 -16.49 5.36
CA ILE A 45 -10.42 -15.41 5.99
C ILE A 45 -9.51 -14.67 6.96
N LEU A 46 -9.13 -13.45 6.61
CA LEU A 46 -8.51 -12.49 7.53
C LEU A 46 -9.58 -11.67 8.25
N ILE A 47 -9.57 -11.69 9.59
CA ILE A 47 -10.52 -10.92 10.42
C ILE A 47 -9.78 -9.83 11.20
N LEU A 48 -10.18 -8.57 11.03
CA LEU A 48 -9.70 -7.43 11.82
C LEU A 48 -10.63 -7.19 13.03
N VAL A 49 -10.12 -7.42 14.24
CA VAL A 49 -10.88 -7.27 15.49
C VAL A 49 -10.32 -6.13 16.34
N GLY A 50 -11.20 -5.41 17.03
CA GLY A 50 -10.82 -4.35 17.97
C GLY A 50 -12.00 -3.45 18.35
N ARG A 51 -11.81 -2.58 19.35
CA ARG A 51 -12.84 -1.62 19.79
C ARG A 51 -13.30 -0.71 18.64
N ASN A 52 -14.51 -0.18 18.73
CA ASN A 52 -14.99 0.83 17.77
C ASN A 52 -14.13 2.09 17.86
N GLY A 53 -13.95 2.78 16.74
CA GLY A 53 -13.12 3.99 16.66
C GLY A 53 -11.60 3.75 16.62
N ILE A 54 -11.10 2.52 16.78
CA ILE A 54 -9.65 2.23 16.81
C ILE A 54 -8.95 2.29 15.43
N GLY A 55 -9.68 2.64 14.36
CA GLY A 55 -9.09 2.79 13.03
C GLY A 55 -9.22 1.58 12.09
N LYS A 56 -10.00 0.54 12.41
CA LYS A 56 -10.20 -0.62 11.52
C LYS A 56 -10.65 -0.22 10.11
N THR A 57 -11.68 0.61 10.01
CA THR A 57 -12.18 1.14 8.73
C THR A 57 -11.16 2.04 8.04
N THR A 58 -10.39 2.82 8.81
CA THR A 58 -9.31 3.66 8.28
C THR A 58 -8.24 2.81 7.61
N ILE A 59 -7.81 1.73 8.25
CA ILE A 59 -6.83 0.77 7.71
C ILE A 59 -7.35 0.14 6.41
N LEU A 60 -8.59 -0.35 6.40
CA LEU A 60 -9.20 -0.92 5.20
C LEU A 60 -9.32 0.10 4.05
N ASN A 61 -9.68 1.34 4.37
CA ASN A 61 -9.75 2.41 3.38
C ASN A 61 -8.37 2.80 2.85
N MET A 62 -7.34 2.84 3.69
CA MET A 62 -5.98 3.11 3.22
C MET A 62 -5.49 1.99 2.31
N LEU A 63 -5.70 0.74 2.70
CA LEU A 63 -5.35 -0.42 1.88
C LEU A 63 -6.07 -0.39 0.53
N SER A 64 -7.38 -0.16 0.51
CA SER A 64 -8.16 -0.13 -0.73
C SER A 64 -7.70 1.01 -1.67
N ASN A 65 -7.41 2.18 -1.11
CA ASN A 65 -6.93 3.32 -1.88
C ASN A 65 -5.51 3.13 -2.43
N LEU A 66 -4.61 2.43 -1.71
CA LEU A 66 -3.30 2.04 -2.27
C LEU A 66 -3.45 1.12 -3.48
N LEU A 67 -4.35 0.15 -3.42
CA LEU A 67 -4.57 -0.81 -4.51
C LEU A 67 -5.07 -0.16 -5.80
N VAL A 68 -5.78 0.97 -5.70
CA VAL A 68 -6.28 1.75 -6.85
C VAL A 68 -5.46 3.01 -7.12
N LEU A 69 -4.31 3.16 -6.47
CA LEU A 69 -3.41 4.32 -6.60
C LEU A 69 -4.08 5.68 -6.34
N ASN A 70 -5.08 5.72 -5.44
CA ASN A 70 -5.75 6.94 -5.03
C ASN A 70 -5.13 7.51 -3.75
N PHE A 71 -4.25 8.50 -3.89
CA PHE A 71 -3.53 9.06 -2.75
C PHE A 71 -4.25 10.26 -2.08
N ALA A 72 -5.34 10.76 -2.66
CA ALA A 72 -6.05 11.93 -2.13
C ALA A 72 -6.51 11.76 -0.66
N PRO A 73 -7.09 10.62 -0.23
CA PRO A 73 -7.52 10.44 1.16
C PRO A 73 -6.37 10.50 2.17
N PHE A 74 -5.14 10.18 1.76
CA PHE A 74 -3.97 10.15 2.65
C PHE A 74 -3.60 11.54 3.17
N LEU A 75 -4.03 12.62 2.51
CA LEU A 75 -3.82 13.98 2.99
C LEU A 75 -4.56 14.27 4.30
N HIS A 76 -5.68 13.59 4.55
CA HIS A 76 -6.56 13.85 5.69
C HIS A 76 -6.44 12.83 6.82
N ILE A 77 -5.67 11.76 6.61
CA ILE A 77 -5.45 10.74 7.61
C ILE A 77 -4.14 11.06 8.34
N PRO A 78 -4.16 11.20 9.69
CA PRO A 78 -2.93 11.36 10.44
C PRO A 78 -2.20 10.02 10.54
N PHE A 79 -1.09 9.88 9.83
CA PHE A 79 -0.17 8.75 9.92
C PHE A 79 1.25 9.21 9.59
N THR A 80 2.27 8.43 9.97
CA THR A 80 3.66 8.72 9.65
C THR A 80 4.09 8.00 8.37
N PHE A 81 3.77 6.72 8.27
CA PHE A 81 4.19 5.88 7.14
C PHE A 81 3.25 4.69 6.98
N CYS A 82 2.94 4.32 5.74
CA CYS A 82 2.33 3.04 5.40
C CYS A 82 3.00 2.42 4.17
N GLN A 83 3.00 1.09 4.12
CA GLN A 83 3.55 0.32 3.01
C GLN A 83 2.70 -0.92 2.72
N LEU A 84 2.51 -1.18 1.44
CA LEU A 84 1.99 -2.42 0.91
C LEU A 84 3.13 -3.16 0.20
N THR A 85 3.41 -4.38 0.63
CA THR A 85 4.43 -5.27 0.05
C THR A 85 3.76 -6.43 -0.67
N PHE A 86 4.29 -6.76 -1.84
CA PHE A 86 3.82 -7.81 -2.72
C PHE A 86 4.72 -9.05 -2.66
N SER A 87 4.18 -10.21 -3.06
CA SER A 87 4.88 -11.50 -2.99
C SER A 87 6.14 -11.60 -3.86
N ASN A 88 6.32 -10.70 -4.83
CA ASN A 88 7.50 -10.61 -5.68
C ASN A 88 8.58 -9.65 -5.13
N GLY A 89 8.38 -9.06 -3.95
CA GLY A 89 9.29 -8.10 -3.34
C GLY A 89 9.02 -6.64 -3.73
N ASP A 90 8.12 -6.38 -4.68
CA ASP A 90 7.70 -5.02 -4.99
C ASP A 90 7.00 -4.40 -3.77
N PHE A 91 7.08 -3.06 -3.66
CA PHE A 91 6.37 -2.34 -2.62
C PHE A 91 5.85 -0.99 -3.12
N LEU A 92 4.72 -0.58 -2.53
CA LEU A 92 4.17 0.76 -2.63
C LEU A 92 4.08 1.35 -1.23
N SER A 93 4.66 2.52 -1.01
CA SER A 93 4.62 3.19 0.29
C SER A 93 4.21 4.65 0.17
N VAL A 94 3.65 5.16 1.26
CA VAL A 94 3.32 6.57 1.45
C VAL A 94 3.91 7.01 2.78
N LYS A 95 4.72 8.06 2.74
CA LYS A 95 5.32 8.69 3.92
C LYS A 95 4.77 10.10 4.08
N SER A 96 4.39 10.47 5.29
CA SER A 96 4.04 11.85 5.58
C SER A 96 5.30 12.70 5.73
N GLU A 97 5.43 13.72 4.88
CA GLU A 97 6.49 14.74 4.99
C GLU A 97 5.98 15.96 5.78
N SER A 98 4.71 16.33 5.56
CA SER A 98 4.04 17.40 6.29
C SER A 98 2.52 17.15 6.37
N GLN A 99 1.77 18.09 6.93
CA GLN A 99 0.30 18.03 6.91
C GLN A 99 -0.28 18.09 5.47
N SER A 100 0.42 18.76 4.55
CA SER A 100 -0.05 19.03 3.18
C SER A 100 0.73 18.28 2.10
N SER A 101 1.72 17.46 2.49
CA SER A 101 2.60 16.75 1.54
C SER A 101 2.79 15.30 1.93
N LYS A 102 2.79 14.43 0.91
CA LYS A 102 3.03 12.99 1.01
C LYS A 102 4.08 12.59 -0.03
N LEU A 103 5.06 11.81 0.39
CA LEU A 103 5.99 11.12 -0.51
C LEU A 103 5.44 9.73 -0.81
N ILE A 104 5.22 9.44 -2.08
CA ILE A 104 4.80 8.14 -2.59
C ILE A 104 6.02 7.47 -3.19
N THR A 105 6.25 6.20 -2.86
CA THR A 105 7.37 5.43 -3.39
C THR A 105 6.86 4.10 -3.91
N PHE A 106 7.19 3.78 -5.16
CA PHE A 106 6.98 2.46 -5.75
C PHE A 106 8.34 1.92 -6.20
N ASN A 107 8.88 0.95 -5.47
CA ASN A 107 10.25 0.48 -5.65
C ASN A 107 11.24 1.66 -5.67
N ASP A 108 11.99 1.84 -6.77
CA ASP A 108 12.96 2.93 -6.95
C ASP A 108 12.31 4.25 -7.41
N TRP A 109 11.03 4.24 -7.76
CA TRP A 109 10.33 5.43 -8.23
C TRP A 109 9.71 6.20 -7.05
N GLN A 110 9.83 7.53 -7.11
CA GLN A 110 9.22 8.42 -6.12
C GLN A 110 8.43 9.53 -6.80
N ALA A 111 7.34 9.93 -6.16
CA ALA A 111 6.62 11.16 -6.47
C ALA A 111 6.11 11.81 -5.19
N ARG A 112 6.02 13.13 -5.24
CA ARG A 112 5.42 13.91 -4.16
C ARG A 112 4.00 14.31 -4.54
N PHE A 113 3.09 14.21 -3.58
CA PHE A 113 1.71 14.62 -3.71
C PHE A 113 1.39 15.72 -2.70
N ASN A 114 1.00 16.89 -3.20
CA ASN A 114 0.77 18.11 -2.41
C ASN A 114 -0.68 18.61 -2.56
N VAL A 115 -1.18 19.28 -1.51
CA VAL A 115 -2.53 19.89 -1.50
C VAL A 115 -2.66 21.04 -2.52
N GLU A 116 -1.57 21.74 -2.87
CA GLU A 116 -1.60 22.93 -3.74
C GLU A 116 -1.71 22.62 -5.25
N SER A 117 -1.61 21.36 -5.64
CA SER A 117 -1.69 20.93 -7.04
C SER A 117 -3.10 20.43 -7.39
N THR A 118 -4.04 21.36 -7.59
CA THR A 118 -5.19 21.17 -8.50
C THR A 118 -4.78 21.16 -9.98
N SER A 119 -3.49 21.00 -10.28
CA SER A 119 -2.94 20.65 -11.58
C SER A 119 -2.05 19.42 -11.40
N SER A 120 -2.47 18.33 -12.01
CA SER A 120 -1.76 17.06 -12.08
C SER A 120 -0.43 17.21 -12.81
N GLU A 121 0.65 17.51 -12.08
CA GLU A 121 2.01 17.29 -12.56
C GLU A 121 2.74 16.42 -11.55
N PHE A 122 3.01 15.18 -11.96
CA PHE A 122 3.90 14.28 -11.25
C PHE A 122 5.32 14.67 -11.61
N ASP A 123 5.99 15.43 -10.75
CA ASP A 123 7.42 15.68 -10.91
C ASP A 123 8.19 14.38 -10.66
N LYS A 124 8.75 13.81 -11.73
CA LYS A 124 9.76 12.75 -11.63
C LYS A 124 11.03 13.36 -11.04
N ILE A 125 11.50 12.81 -9.93
CA ILE A 125 12.84 13.08 -9.42
C ILE A 125 13.75 11.95 -9.92
N GLU A 126 14.67 12.26 -10.84
CA GLU A 126 15.75 11.35 -11.24
C GLU A 126 16.94 11.51 -10.27
N MET A 127 17.54 10.40 -9.84
CA MET A 127 18.82 10.34 -9.12
C MET A 127 19.92 9.86 -10.05
#